data_AF-A0A965UD19-F1
#
_entry.id   AF-A0A965UD19-F1
#
_cell.length_a   1.000
_cell.length_b   1.000
_cell.length_c   1.000
_cell.angle_alpha   90.00
_cell.angle_beta   90.00
_cell.angle_gamma   90.00
#
_symmetry.space_group_name_H-M   'P 1'
#
loop_
_entity.id
_entity.type
_entity.pdbx_description
1 polymer ?
#
loop_
_entity_poly.entity_id
_entity_poly.type
_entity_poly.pdbx_seq_one_letter_code
_entity_poly.pdbx_strand_id
1 'polypeptide(L)'
;DVKRFVEHGDLDMGHARALLALSGQAQSELAKLVAQKGLTVRDTEKLVQKALEPAKTRVEPVRDPQFGYLERQISEKIGNQVQLQPGKKDSGKLVISYDNLADLDRVLGYFGLSES
;
A
#
# COMPACT_ATOMS: atom_id res chain seq x y z
N ASP A 1 -18.03 -14.36 -18.12
CA ASP A 1 -18.35 -12.98 -17.69
C ASP A 1 -17.77 -11.91 -18.61
N VAL A 2 -16.46 -11.95 -18.91
CA VAL A 2 -15.79 -10.94 -19.76
C VAL A 2 -16.48 -10.72 -21.12
N LYS A 3 -16.84 -11.81 -21.82
CA LYS A 3 -17.53 -11.72 -23.13
C LYS A 3 -18.84 -10.91 -23.06
N ARG A 4 -19.63 -11.10 -21.99
CA ARG A 4 -20.90 -10.38 -21.79
C ARG A 4 -20.68 -8.89 -21.58
N PHE A 5 -19.65 -8.52 -20.81
CA PHE A 5 -19.31 -7.10 -20.60
C PHE A 5 -18.82 -6.42 -21.88
N VAL A 6 -18.19 -7.16 -22.79
CA VAL A 6 -17.81 -6.63 -24.11
C VAL A 6 -19.04 -6.47 -25.02
N GLU A 7 -19.93 -7.46 -25.03
CA GLU A 7 -21.19 -7.41 -25.79
C GLU A 7 -22.10 -6.26 -25.33
N HIS A 8 -22.08 -5.94 -24.04
CA HIS A 8 -22.86 -4.85 -23.44
C HIS A 8 -22.19 -3.46 -23.61
N GLY A 9 -20.95 -3.40 -24.08
CA GLY A 9 -20.19 -2.16 -24.22
C GLY A 9 -19.55 -1.64 -22.93
N ASP A 10 -19.64 -2.38 -21.83
CA ASP A 10 -19.00 -2.05 -20.55
C ASP A 10 -17.46 -2.21 -20.62
N LEU A 11 -16.97 -3.04 -21.55
CA LEU A 11 -15.55 -3.28 -21.77
C LEU A 11 -15.22 -3.26 -23.27
N ASP A 12 -14.27 -2.41 -23.67
CA ASP A 12 -13.65 -2.53 -25.00
C ASP A 12 -12.90 -3.86 -25.20
N MET A 13 -12.69 -4.21 -26.48
CA MET A 13 -11.83 -5.32 -26.90
C MET A 13 -10.41 -5.25 -26.32
N GLY A 14 -9.90 -4.04 -26.07
CA GLY A 14 -8.61 -3.82 -25.41
C GLY A 14 -8.60 -4.33 -23.97
N HIS A 15 -9.67 -4.08 -23.21
CA HIS A 15 -9.83 -4.61 -21.85
C HIS A 15 -9.93 -6.13 -21.86
N ALA A 16 -10.70 -6.69 -22.79
CA ALA A 16 -10.83 -8.14 -22.93
C ALA A 16 -9.47 -8.80 -23.19
N ARG A 17 -8.66 -8.23 -24.10
CA ARG A 17 -7.31 -8.74 -24.40
C ARG A 17 -6.38 -8.69 -23.19
N ALA A 18 -6.43 -7.63 -22.39
CA ALA A 18 -5.65 -7.53 -21.15
C ALA A 18 -6.09 -8.62 -20.14
N LEU A 19 -7.40 -8.79 -19.94
CA LEU A 19 -7.94 -9.75 -18.98
C LEU A 19 -7.73 -11.22 -19.37
N LEU A 20 -7.44 -11.53 -20.65
CA LEU A 20 -7.11 -12.89 -21.09
C LEU A 20 -5.83 -13.45 -20.49
N ALA A 21 -4.94 -12.58 -19.98
CA ALA A 21 -3.72 -13.02 -19.31
C ALA A 21 -4.01 -13.65 -17.93
N LEU A 22 -5.20 -13.39 -17.36
CA LEU A 22 -5.69 -14.01 -16.14
C LEU A 22 -6.62 -15.17 -16.45
N SER A 23 -6.70 -16.15 -15.55
CA SER A 23 -7.56 -17.33 -15.68
C SER A 23 -8.49 -17.51 -14.48
N GLY A 24 -9.61 -18.20 -14.72
CA GLY A 24 -10.56 -18.58 -13.67
C GLY A 24 -11.20 -17.38 -12.98
N GLN A 25 -11.28 -17.44 -11.65
CA GLN A 25 -12.02 -16.47 -10.84
C GLN A 25 -11.40 -15.06 -10.85
N ALA A 26 -10.07 -14.96 -10.90
CA ALA A 26 -9.36 -13.68 -10.96
C ALA A 26 -9.74 -12.87 -12.21
N GLN A 27 -9.94 -13.53 -13.34
CA GLN A 27 -10.38 -12.89 -14.58
C GLN A 27 -11.80 -12.30 -14.42
N SER A 28 -12.73 -13.05 -13.84
CA SER A 28 -14.12 -12.59 -13.65
C SER A 28 -14.22 -11.46 -12.62
N GLU A 29 -13.42 -11.48 -11.56
CA GLU A 29 -13.38 -10.43 -10.54
C GLU A 29 -12.80 -9.12 -11.08
N LEU A 30 -11.64 -9.18 -11.78
CA LEU A 30 -11.06 -8.00 -12.40
C LEU A 30 -11.98 -7.42 -13.48
N ALA A 31 -12.64 -8.25 -14.29
CA ALA A 31 -13.55 -7.76 -15.32
C ALA A 31 -14.71 -6.95 -14.74
N LYS A 32 -15.31 -7.42 -13.64
CA LYS A 32 -16.34 -6.67 -12.91
C LYS A 32 -15.79 -5.36 -12.36
N LEU A 33 -14.59 -5.39 -11.79
CA LEU A 33 -13.96 -4.20 -11.22
C LEU A 33 -13.63 -3.14 -12.29
N VAL A 34 -13.14 -3.56 -13.45
CA VAL A 34 -12.86 -2.67 -14.59
C VAL A 34 -14.15 -2.04 -15.11
N ALA A 35 -15.21 -2.84 -15.30
CA ALA A 35 -16.52 -2.37 -15.74
C ALA A 35 -17.16 -1.40 -14.73
N GLN A 36 -17.12 -1.73 -13.43
CA GLN A 36 -17.69 -0.89 -12.38
C GLN A 36 -16.96 0.44 -12.21
N LYS A 37 -15.63 0.44 -12.35
CA LYS A 37 -14.80 1.64 -12.16
C LYS A 37 -14.57 2.43 -13.44
N GLY A 38 -15.04 1.95 -14.58
CA GLY A 38 -14.80 2.57 -15.90
C GLY A 38 -13.31 2.79 -16.17
N LEU A 39 -12.47 1.80 -15.85
CA LEU A 39 -11.02 1.95 -16.02
C LEU A 39 -10.65 1.99 -17.50
N THR A 40 -9.55 2.69 -17.81
CA THR A 40 -9.00 2.68 -19.17
C THR A 40 -8.28 1.36 -19.47
N VAL A 41 -8.05 1.08 -20.76
CA VAL A 41 -7.31 -0.11 -21.20
C VAL A 41 -5.91 -0.14 -20.56
N ARG A 42 -5.23 1.01 -20.49
CA ARG A 42 -3.90 1.13 -19.87
C ARG A 42 -3.92 0.83 -18.38
N ASP A 43 -4.95 1.29 -17.66
CA ASP A 43 -5.07 1.03 -16.23
C ASP A 43 -5.41 -0.44 -15.97
N THR A 44 -6.21 -1.04 -16.84
CA THR A 44 -6.54 -2.47 -16.81
C THR A 44 -5.30 -3.32 -17.06
N GLU A 45 -4.48 -2.99 -18.05
CA GLU A 45 -3.19 -3.67 -18.30
C GLU A 45 -2.26 -3.60 -17.09
N LYS A 46 -2.15 -2.43 -16.44
CA LYS A 46 -1.36 -2.28 -15.20
C LYS A 46 -1.92 -3.12 -14.06
N LEU A 47 -3.24 -3.17 -13.92
CA LEU A 47 -3.90 -3.94 -12.86
C LEU A 47 -3.70 -5.44 -13.06
N VAL A 48 -3.85 -5.90 -14.30
CA VAL A 48 -3.57 -7.28 -14.70
C VAL A 48 -2.09 -7.62 -14.48
N GLN A 49 -1.16 -6.73 -14.87
CA GLN A 49 0.26 -6.95 -14.59
C GLN A 49 0.54 -7.07 -13.09
N LYS A 50 -0.04 -6.19 -12.25
CA LYS A 50 0.10 -6.31 -10.79
C LYS A 50 -0.48 -7.60 -10.21
N ALA A 51 -1.55 -8.13 -10.82
CA ALA A 51 -2.18 -9.38 -10.40
C ALA A 51 -1.41 -10.62 -10.87
N LEU A 52 -0.70 -10.52 -12.00
CA LEU A 52 0.14 -11.58 -12.58
C LEU A 52 1.57 -11.57 -12.07
N GLU A 53 2.07 -10.42 -11.62
CA GLU A 53 3.30 -10.37 -10.85
C GLU A 53 3.09 -11.28 -9.63
N PRO A 54 3.85 -12.39 -9.49
CA PRO A 54 3.82 -13.17 -8.27
C PRO A 54 4.12 -12.16 -7.20
N ALA A 55 3.22 -12.06 -6.20
CA ALA A 55 3.31 -11.06 -5.17
C ALA A 55 4.78 -10.88 -4.84
N LYS A 56 5.37 -9.76 -5.32
CA LYS A 56 6.40 -9.14 -4.54
C LYS A 56 5.58 -8.71 -3.34
N THR A 57 5.40 -9.67 -2.41
CA THR A 57 5.58 -9.44 -1.00
C THR A 57 6.65 -8.38 -1.01
N ARG A 58 6.21 -7.14 -0.85
CA ARG A 58 7.08 -6.09 -0.36
C ARG A 58 7.75 -6.83 0.76
N VAL A 59 9.00 -7.24 0.53
CA VAL A 59 9.77 -7.96 1.53
C VAL A 59 9.71 -6.94 2.63
N GLU A 60 8.84 -7.16 3.61
CA GLU A 60 8.98 -6.49 4.88
C GLU A 60 10.40 -6.89 5.22
N PRO A 61 11.35 -5.94 5.18
CA PRO A 61 12.71 -6.28 5.54
C PRO A 61 12.56 -6.99 6.87
N VAL A 62 13.08 -8.22 6.94
CA VAL A 62 13.07 -9.05 8.15
C VAL A 62 13.35 -8.08 9.28
N ARG A 63 12.30 -7.73 10.05
CA ARG A 63 12.41 -6.64 11.02
C ARG A 63 13.38 -7.19 12.03
N ASP A 64 14.59 -6.65 11.99
CA ASP A 64 15.62 -7.03 12.95
C ASP A 64 14.95 -6.89 14.32
N PRO A 65 14.91 -7.95 15.16
CA PRO A 65 14.25 -7.90 16.46
C PRO A 65 14.74 -6.72 17.32
N GLN A 66 15.94 -6.21 17.03
CA GLN A 66 16.48 -4.99 17.62
C GLN A 66 15.68 -3.72 17.29
N PHE A 67 15.11 -3.59 16.08
CA PHE A 67 14.25 -2.45 15.73
C PHE A 67 12.93 -2.48 16.49
N GLY A 68 12.31 -3.65 16.68
CA GLY A 68 11.07 -3.78 17.45
C GLY A 68 11.23 -3.37 18.92
N TYR A 69 12.38 -3.68 19.52
CA TYR A 69 12.72 -3.22 20.87
C TYR A 69 12.86 -1.70 20.93
N LEU A 70 13.56 -1.09 19.97
CA LEU A 70 13.74 0.35 19.90
C LEU A 70 12.42 1.09 19.64
N GLU A 71 11.60 0.60 18.71
CA GLU A 71 10.25 1.13 18.46
C GLU A 71 9.43 1.17 19.75
N ARG A 72 9.44 0.05 20.50
CA ARG A 72 8.71 -0.05 21.76
C ARG A 72 9.24 0.90 22.83
N GLN A 73 10.57 0.99 23.01
CA GLN A 73 11.14 1.90 24.00
C GLN A 73 10.85 3.37 23.69
N ILE A 74 10.93 3.77 22.42
CA ILE A 74 10.62 5.14 22.00
C ILE A 74 9.12 5.39 22.14
N SER A 75 8.27 4.42 21.78
CA SER A 75 6.82 4.51 21.94
C SER A 75 6.41 4.64 23.42
N GLU A 76 7.02 3.86 24.32
CA GLU A 76 6.78 3.94 25.77
C GLU A 76 7.24 5.28 26.36
N LYS A 77 8.32 5.88 25.84
CA LYS A 77 8.80 7.18 26.30
C LYS A 77 7.97 8.36 25.81
N ILE A 78 7.56 8.34 24.54
CA ILE A 78 6.84 9.45 23.90
C ILE A 78 5.32 9.34 24.14
N GLY A 79 4.80 8.13 24.37
CA GLY A 79 3.36 7.87 24.50
C GLY A 79 2.63 7.78 23.15
N ASN A 80 3.39 7.71 22.05
CA ASN A 80 2.88 7.73 20.69
C ASN A 80 3.31 6.47 19.93
N GLN A 81 2.57 6.12 18.86
CA GLN A 81 2.97 5.00 18.02
C GLN A 81 4.20 5.37 17.20
N VAL A 82 5.26 4.59 17.35
CA VAL A 82 6.55 4.79 16.66
C VAL A 82 6.80 3.63 15.73
N GLN A 83 7.20 3.94 14.50
CA GLN A 83 7.60 2.97 13.49
C GLN A 83 8.98 3.31 12.93
N LEU A 84 9.87 2.32 12.90
CA LEU A 84 11.17 2.38 12.26
C LEU A 84 11.08 1.70 10.90
N GLN A 85 11.20 2.49 9.84
CA GLN A 85 11.21 2.01 8.47
C GLN A 85 12.65 2.06 7.95
N PRO A 86 13.41 0.95 8.01
CA PRO A 86 14.76 0.90 7.46
C PRO A 86 14.69 1.12 5.94
N GLY A 87 15.57 2.00 5.45
CA GLY A 87 15.79 2.29 4.04
C GLY A 87 16.93 1.45 3.47
N LYS A 88 17.55 1.93 2.39
CA LYS A 88 18.74 1.26 1.83
C LYS A 88 19.97 1.64 2.64
N LYS A 89 20.81 0.65 2.98
CA LYS A 89 22.05 0.79 3.76
C LYS A 89 21.76 1.35 5.16
N ASP A 90 22.34 2.51 5.49
CA ASP A 90 22.23 3.21 6.79
C ASP A 90 21.16 4.31 6.81
N SER A 91 20.35 4.42 5.75
CA SER A 91 19.22 5.35 5.74
C SER A 91 17.99 4.67 6.32
N GLY A 92 17.16 5.42 7.03
CA GLY A 92 15.90 4.95 7.58
C GLY A 92 14.98 6.12 7.87
N LYS A 93 13.70 5.81 8.11
CA LYS A 93 12.71 6.77 8.56
C LYS A 93 12.20 6.36 9.93
N LEU A 94 12.20 7.30 10.86
CA LEU A 94 11.45 7.20 12.10
C LEU A 94 10.12 7.91 11.87
N VAL A 95 9.01 7.17 11.96
CA VAL A 95 7.65 7.69 11.79
C VAL A 95 6.98 7.68 13.16
N ILE A 96 6.60 8.85 13.65
CA ILE A 96 5.86 9.02 14.90
C ILE A 96 4.45 9.45 14.52
N SER A 97 3.45 8.65 14.90
CA SER A 97 2.05 8.98 14.67
C SER A 97 1.46 9.65 15.91
N TYR A 98 0.72 10.73 15.70
CA TYR A 98 0.04 11.47 16.76
C TYR A 98 -1.45 11.54 16.46
N ASP A 99 -2.27 11.48 17.51
CA ASP A 99 -3.72 11.47 17.37
C ASP A 99 -4.30 12.89 17.35
N ASN A 100 -3.60 13.85 17.97
CA ASN A 100 -4.00 15.26 18.01
C ASN A 100 -2.78 16.21 18.08
N LEU A 101 -3.03 17.52 17.91
CA LEU A 101 -1.99 18.54 17.96
C LEU A 101 -1.29 18.62 19.32
N ALA A 102 -2.00 18.39 20.43
CA ALA A 102 -1.39 18.39 21.77
C ALA A 102 -0.43 17.20 21.98
N ASP A 103 -0.63 16.08 21.28
CA ASP A 103 0.33 14.98 21.24
C ASP A 103 1.55 15.35 20.39
N LEU A 104 1.36 16.05 19.27
CA LEU A 104 2.46 16.59 18.48
C LEU A 104 3.32 17.54 19.32
N ASP A 105 2.72 18.46 20.07
CA ASP A 105 3.45 19.38 20.96
C ASP A 105 4.24 18.62 22.03
N ARG A 106 3.65 17.56 22.61
CA ARG A 106 4.36 16.68 23.54
C ARG A 106 5.56 16.00 22.88
N VAL A 107 5.38 15.44 21.67
CA VAL A 107 6.47 14.82 20.90
C VAL A 107 7.58 15.83 20.62
N LEU A 108 7.24 17.04 20.16
CA LEU A 108 8.20 18.12 19.91
C LEU A 108 8.93 18.55 21.19
N GLY A 109 8.27 18.50 22.34
CA GLY A 109 8.86 18.71 23.66
C GLY A 109 10.00 17.75 23.97
N TYR A 110 9.89 16.46 23.63
CA TYR A 110 10.98 15.49 23.81
C TYR A 110 12.21 15.79 22.94
N PHE A 111 12.03 16.47 21.81
CA PHE A 111 13.12 16.93 20.94
C PHE A 111 13.67 18.31 21.33
N GLY A 112 13.13 18.94 22.38
CA GLY A 112 13.52 20.30 22.78
C GLY A 112 13.09 21.37 21.78
N LEU A 113 12.09 21.08 20.94
CA LEU A 113 11.57 21.96 19.91
C LEU A 113 10.25 22.67 20.33
N SER A 114 9.82 22.47 21.57
CA SER A 114 8.72 23.24 22.16
C SER A 114 9.20 24.66 22.43
N GLU A 115 8.68 25.64 21.69
CA GLU A 115 8.70 27.03 22.14
C GLU A 115 7.94 27.14 23.48
N SER A 116 8.48 27.95 24.39
CA SER A 116 7.82 28.34 25.63
C SER A 116 6.78 29.43 25.39
#